data_AF-A0A2N1QHV5-F1
#
_entry.id   AF-A0A2N1QHV5-F1
#
_cell.length_a   1.000
_cell.length_b   1.000
_cell.length_c   1.000
_cell.angle_alpha   90.00
_cell.angle_beta   90.00
_cell.angle_gamma   90.00
#
_symmetry.space_group_name_H-M   'P 1'
#
loop_
_entity.id
_entity.type
_entity.pdbx_description
1 polymer ?
#
loop_
_entity_poly.entity_id
_entity_poly.type
_entity_poly.pdbx_seq_one_letter_code
_entity_poly.pdbx_strand_id
1 'polypeptide(L)'
;MRIKIVICLMMLLLALSLTACNEVKDLDFELGVGTEDDPYVIQTYDDLFKINAVEFYYYELQSDIYNDKNIKIIESLGVFKGVLNGNGYAIHNLIIINSDNYSFSGDRNFGLFNTLYEDSIITNLNLVDVDINVDYTGNYLLIGAIAGVMNPDSRIDNVEVSGSMKVKAKEGSIGGIVGLGSYITNAYSNVSMEVTILENGLSVGGIAGEIAGTFNNVIASGTIQLTRLIGSNESNNLHFMGGIAGSGNGRISRGVNDTDIEYIINDDPNYIDNISIGGIVGSICGNISDSISVGGIISPLYYESRIGGLTGSITCSGHLDFAIALTQVITTGDKTDDDLIGVISGYEATNIHNNMLFYTLETGFDQVYGNLSPNILIETPKSLEFYLSGTSVEYLDFVFLFKEGQLPQLNNSTYEYRHTLEP
;
A
#
# COMPACT_ATOMS: atom_id res chain seq x y z
N MET A 1 23.07 57.74 35.23
CA MET A 1 24.09 56.94 34.54
C MET A 1 23.96 55.43 34.82
N ARG A 2 23.76 55.01 36.08
CA ARG A 2 23.69 53.58 36.48
C ARG A 2 22.56 52.77 35.81
N ILE A 3 21.36 53.33 35.62
CA ILE A 3 20.22 52.62 35.02
C ILE A 3 20.44 52.30 33.53
N LYS A 4 21.08 53.19 32.77
CA LYS A 4 21.35 52.96 31.33
C LYS A 4 22.37 51.84 31.10
N ILE A 5 23.35 51.69 32.00
CA ILE A 5 24.36 50.63 31.93
C ILE A 5 23.73 49.26 32.24
N VAL A 6 22.83 49.18 33.21
CA VAL A 6 22.12 47.94 33.56
C VAL A 6 21.21 47.48 32.42
N ILE A 7 20.49 48.40 31.76
CA ILE A 7 19.63 48.06 30.62
C ILE A 7 20.45 47.57 29.42
N CYS A 8 21.59 48.19 29.11
CA CYS A 8 22.47 47.70 28.03
C CYS A 8 23.07 46.33 28.37
N LEU A 9 23.45 46.06 29.62
CA LEU A 9 23.98 44.75 30.01
C LEU A 9 22.90 43.66 29.91
N MET A 10 21.67 43.95 30.30
CA MET A 10 20.53 43.03 30.15
C MET A 10 20.22 42.72 28.69
N MET A 11 20.24 43.73 27.79
CA MET A 11 20.02 43.48 26.36
C MET A 11 21.17 42.70 25.71
N LEU A 12 22.41 42.90 26.14
CA LEU A 12 23.56 42.11 25.67
C LEU A 12 23.48 40.65 26.16
N LEU A 13 23.08 40.42 27.42
CA LEU A 13 22.83 39.08 27.96
C LEU A 13 21.64 38.40 27.28
N LEU A 14 20.58 39.14 26.94
CA LEU A 14 19.45 38.61 26.18
C LEU A 14 19.88 38.20 24.77
N ALA A 15 20.66 39.06 24.08
CA ALA A 15 21.17 38.79 22.74
C ALA A 15 22.14 37.59 22.71
N LEU A 16 22.99 37.44 23.75
CA LEU A 16 23.86 36.28 23.94
C LEU A 16 23.08 35.00 24.27
N SER A 17 21.95 35.09 24.99
CA SER A 17 21.07 33.94 25.26
C SER A 17 20.25 33.50 24.04
N LEU A 18 19.91 34.44 23.14
CA LEU A 18 19.21 34.17 21.87
C LEU A 18 20.13 33.49 20.83
N THR A 19 21.45 33.70 20.91
CA THR A 19 22.43 33.06 20.01
C THR A 19 22.90 31.69 20.51
N ALA A 20 22.68 31.35 21.78
CA ALA A 20 23.05 30.06 22.35
C ALA A 20 21.94 28.99 22.23
N CYS A 21 20.79 29.32 21.62
CA CYS A 21 19.64 28.42 21.55
C CYS A 21 19.42 27.74 20.19
N ASN A 22 20.28 28.00 19.19
CA ASN A 22 20.27 27.32 17.91
C ASN A 22 21.66 26.70 17.65
N GLU A 23 21.98 25.60 18.34
CA GLU A 23 22.89 24.62 17.73
C GLU A 23 22.12 24.01 16.56
N VAL A 24 22.27 24.62 15.37
CA VAL A 24 21.94 23.93 14.12
C VAL A 24 22.87 22.73 14.10
N LYS A 25 22.30 21.54 14.22
CA LYS A 25 23.05 20.30 14.05
C LYS A 25 23.44 20.24 12.59
N ASP A 26 24.67 20.65 12.25
CA ASP A 26 25.20 20.52 10.90
C ASP A 26 25.06 19.05 10.48
N LEU A 27 24.24 18.83 9.44
CA LEU A 27 24.11 17.52 8.81
C LEU A 27 25.37 17.30 7.98
N ASP A 28 26.10 16.23 8.28
CA ASP A 28 27.40 15.95 7.68
C ASP A 28 27.27 15.22 6.34
N PHE A 29 26.61 15.85 5.36
CA PHE A 29 26.61 15.43 3.96
C PHE A 29 27.83 16.00 3.23
N GLU A 30 28.45 15.21 2.37
CA GLU A 30 29.64 15.65 1.62
C GLU A 30 29.31 16.68 0.53
N LEU A 31 28.09 16.63 -0.02
CA LEU A 31 27.61 17.47 -1.11
C LEU A 31 26.20 17.99 -0.84
N GLY A 32 25.95 19.22 -1.29
CA GLY A 32 24.69 19.93 -1.10
C GLY A 32 24.58 20.65 0.24
N VAL A 33 23.63 21.58 0.32
CA VAL A 33 23.31 22.32 1.56
C VAL A 33 21.85 22.15 1.98
N GLY A 34 21.12 21.25 1.33
CA GLY A 34 19.74 20.88 1.69
C GLY A 34 18.66 21.83 1.20
N THR A 35 18.98 22.77 0.32
CA THR A 35 18.01 23.68 -0.31
C THR A 35 17.46 23.09 -1.61
N GLU A 36 16.38 23.63 -2.14
CA GLU A 36 15.78 23.17 -3.40
C GLU A 36 16.77 23.24 -4.58
N ASP A 37 17.56 24.32 -4.65
CA ASP A 37 18.56 24.53 -5.71
C ASP A 37 19.89 23.77 -5.48
N ASP A 38 20.13 23.30 -4.25
CA ASP A 38 21.36 22.60 -3.84
C ASP A 38 21.05 21.53 -2.78
N PRO A 39 20.32 20.46 -3.16
CA PRO A 39 19.86 19.42 -2.25
C PRO A 39 21.02 18.62 -1.67
N TYR A 40 20.85 18.07 -0.47
CA TYR A 40 21.81 17.11 0.07
C TYR A 40 21.88 15.87 -0.81
N VAL A 41 23.09 15.48 -1.20
CA VAL A 41 23.29 14.30 -2.06
C VAL A 41 23.52 13.06 -1.21
N ILE A 42 22.69 12.04 -1.43
CA ILE A 42 22.85 10.70 -0.86
C ILE A 42 23.72 9.90 -1.83
N GLN A 43 24.94 9.58 -1.42
CA GLN A 43 25.91 8.85 -2.26
C GLN A 43 26.18 7.42 -1.76
N THR A 44 25.93 7.19 -0.48
CA THR A 44 26.20 5.92 0.18
C THR A 44 25.02 5.48 1.04
N TYR A 45 24.98 4.19 1.40
CA TYR A 45 23.97 3.67 2.30
C TYR A 45 24.05 4.31 3.70
N ASP A 46 25.24 4.71 4.14
CA ASP A 46 25.45 5.39 5.42
C ASP A 46 24.84 6.81 5.43
N ASP A 47 24.72 7.47 4.26
CA ASP A 47 24.10 8.79 4.14
C ASP A 47 22.59 8.77 4.44
N LEU A 48 21.92 7.63 4.23
CA LEU A 48 20.50 7.48 4.57
C LEU A 48 20.25 7.77 6.07
N PHE A 49 21.17 7.36 6.95
CA PHE A 49 21.08 7.61 8.39
C PHE A 49 21.35 9.06 8.80
N LYS A 50 21.77 9.91 7.86
CA LYS A 50 21.98 11.35 8.07
C LYS A 50 20.72 12.17 7.78
N ILE A 51 19.71 11.58 7.16
CA ILE A 51 18.44 12.27 6.87
C ILE A 51 17.82 12.80 8.17
N ASN A 52 17.39 14.07 8.15
CA ASN A 52 16.95 14.79 9.33
C ASN A 52 15.44 14.62 9.53
N ALA A 53 15.02 14.38 10.77
CA ALA A 53 13.62 14.20 11.14
C ALA A 53 12.90 15.48 11.64
N VAL A 54 13.62 16.58 11.82
CA VAL A 54 13.16 17.81 12.52
C VAL A 54 12.98 18.97 11.55
N GLU A 55 13.96 19.19 10.68
CA GLU A 55 14.01 20.30 9.73
C GLU A 55 13.64 19.84 8.32
N PHE A 56 13.04 20.74 7.55
CA PHE A 56 12.65 20.46 6.17
C PHE A 56 13.83 20.69 5.23
N TYR A 57 14.29 19.64 4.56
CA TYR A 57 15.39 19.70 3.61
C TYR A 57 15.06 18.98 2.30
N TYR A 58 15.85 19.30 1.27
CA TYR A 58 15.81 18.62 -0.02
C TYR A 58 16.97 17.64 -0.10
N TYR A 59 16.67 16.43 -0.57
CA TYR A 59 17.59 15.31 -0.72
C TYR A 59 17.48 14.74 -2.12
N GLU A 60 18.60 14.30 -2.68
CA GLU A 60 18.60 13.59 -3.95
C GLU A 60 19.57 12.40 -3.98
N LEU A 61 19.26 11.42 -4.82
CA LEU A 61 20.21 10.38 -5.22
C LEU A 61 20.91 10.83 -6.51
N GLN A 62 22.20 10.52 -6.63
CA GLN A 62 22.98 10.72 -7.87
C GLN A 62 23.52 9.42 -8.46
N SER A 63 23.30 8.31 -7.77
CA SER A 63 23.62 6.95 -8.21
C SER A 63 22.76 5.96 -7.43
N ASP A 64 22.70 4.73 -7.90
CA ASP A 64 22.15 3.63 -7.11
C ASP A 64 22.94 3.47 -5.80
N ILE A 65 22.22 3.12 -4.73
CA ILE A 65 22.75 2.92 -3.38
C ILE A 65 22.63 1.44 -3.03
N TYR A 66 23.71 0.82 -2.57
CA TYR A 66 23.77 -0.62 -2.28
C TYR A 66 24.06 -0.92 -0.81
N ASN A 67 23.23 -1.75 -0.19
CA ASN A 67 23.46 -2.26 1.17
C ASN A 67 24.36 -3.51 1.20
N ASP A 68 25.57 -3.44 0.65
CA ASP A 68 26.49 -4.60 0.55
C ASP A 68 26.92 -5.18 1.90
N LYS A 69 26.74 -4.40 2.97
CA LYS A 69 27.11 -4.76 4.35
C LYS A 69 25.97 -5.43 5.11
N ASN A 70 24.80 -5.62 4.51
CA ASN A 70 23.58 -6.12 5.18
C ASN A 70 23.25 -5.33 6.45
N ILE A 71 23.39 -4.00 6.38
CA ILE A 71 23.05 -3.10 7.48
C ILE A 71 21.53 -3.14 7.66
N LYS A 72 21.11 -3.39 8.90
CA LYS A 72 19.71 -3.44 9.31
C LYS A 72 19.25 -2.07 9.76
N ILE A 73 18.13 -1.61 9.22
CA ILE A 73 17.37 -0.49 9.78
C ILE A 73 16.44 -1.07 10.85
N ILE A 74 16.60 -0.60 12.08
CA ILE A 74 15.75 -1.02 13.20
C ILE A 74 14.52 -0.11 13.21
N GLU A 75 13.35 -0.69 12.95
CA GLU A 75 12.05 -0.02 12.76
C GLU A 75 11.99 0.91 11.53
N SER A 76 12.77 2.00 11.52
CA SER A 76 12.83 2.99 10.43
C SER A 76 13.98 3.98 10.63
N LEU A 77 14.17 4.89 9.66
CA LEU A 77 15.01 6.09 9.83
C LEU A 77 14.31 7.22 10.61
N GLY A 78 13.09 7.00 11.09
CA GLY A 78 12.30 7.98 11.83
C GLY A 78 11.26 8.70 10.97
N VAL A 79 10.84 9.88 11.44
CA VAL A 79 9.93 10.76 10.70
C VAL A 79 10.72 11.42 9.57
N PHE A 80 10.17 11.43 8.36
CA PHE A 80 10.72 12.19 7.24
C PHE A 80 10.03 13.54 7.11
N LYS A 81 10.81 14.60 6.96
CA LYS A 81 10.33 15.95 6.68
C LYS A 81 11.18 16.58 5.59
N GLY A 82 10.68 16.61 4.36
CA GLY A 82 11.44 17.13 3.25
C GLY A 82 11.00 16.62 1.89
N VAL A 83 11.86 16.83 0.90
CA VAL A 83 11.74 16.26 -0.44
C VAL A 83 12.87 15.28 -0.68
N LEU A 84 12.55 14.03 -1.02
CA LEU A 84 13.52 13.03 -1.45
C LEU A 84 13.25 12.70 -2.93
N ASN A 85 14.16 13.12 -3.79
CA ASN A 85 14.13 12.78 -5.21
C ASN A 85 15.15 11.68 -5.53
N GLY A 86 14.68 10.49 -5.86
CA GLY A 86 15.55 9.39 -6.26
C GLY A 86 16.22 9.61 -7.62
N ASN A 87 15.81 10.62 -8.41
CA ASN A 87 16.35 10.89 -9.75
C ASN A 87 16.32 9.67 -10.70
N GLY A 88 15.44 8.69 -10.44
CA GLY A 88 15.35 7.42 -11.16
C GLY A 88 16.34 6.35 -10.71
N TYR A 89 17.15 6.62 -9.68
CA TYR A 89 18.06 5.66 -9.07
C TYR A 89 17.37 4.80 -8.00
N ALA A 90 18.01 3.69 -7.69
CA ALA A 90 17.50 2.70 -6.75
C ALA A 90 18.27 2.66 -5.42
N ILE A 91 17.59 2.26 -4.35
CA ILE A 91 18.19 1.77 -3.12
C ILE A 91 18.00 0.25 -3.09
N HIS A 92 19.10 -0.49 -3.10
CA HIS A 92 19.13 -1.94 -3.16
C HIS A 92 19.32 -2.58 -1.78
N ASN A 93 18.67 -3.74 -1.59
CA ASN A 93 18.86 -4.63 -0.44
C ASN A 93 18.54 -3.94 0.90
N LEU A 94 17.45 -3.19 0.94
CA LEU A 94 16.97 -2.54 2.16
C LEU A 94 16.48 -3.59 3.15
N ILE A 95 17.07 -3.66 4.34
CA ILE A 95 16.68 -4.61 5.38
C ILE A 95 16.04 -3.85 6.55
N ILE A 96 14.76 -4.07 6.80
CA ILE A 96 14.03 -3.46 7.92
C ILE A 96 13.58 -4.57 8.88
N ILE A 97 13.94 -4.43 10.15
CA ILE A 97 13.55 -5.39 11.18
C ILE A 97 13.02 -4.68 12.42
N ASN A 98 12.30 -5.43 13.25
CA ASN A 98 11.95 -4.99 14.59
C ASN A 98 13.14 -5.21 15.57
N SER A 99 13.18 -4.43 16.65
CA SER A 99 14.19 -4.58 17.72
C SER A 99 14.02 -5.88 18.53
N ASP A 100 15.11 -6.51 18.97
CA ASP A 100 15.05 -7.77 19.75
C ASP A 100 14.35 -7.65 21.12
N ASN A 101 14.10 -6.43 21.61
CA ASN A 101 13.57 -6.15 22.97
C ASN A 101 12.16 -5.54 22.97
N TYR A 102 11.12 -6.30 22.61
CA TYR A 102 9.74 -5.83 22.79
C TYR A 102 9.14 -6.29 24.12
N SER A 103 9.35 -5.47 25.15
CA SER A 103 8.46 -5.40 26.33
C SER A 103 7.53 -4.18 26.27
N PHE A 104 7.42 -3.53 25.10
CA PHE A 104 6.72 -2.25 24.96
C PHE A 104 5.36 -2.41 24.28
N SER A 105 4.30 -2.07 25.01
CA SER A 105 2.93 -1.92 24.49
C SER A 105 2.77 -0.51 23.90
N GLY A 106 2.74 -0.39 22.59
CA GLY A 106 2.44 0.87 21.91
C GLY A 106 2.14 0.64 20.44
N ASP A 107 1.94 1.72 19.70
CA ASP A 107 1.81 1.63 18.24
C ASP A 107 3.20 1.73 17.61
N ARG A 108 3.37 1.09 16.44
CA ARG A 108 4.64 1.08 15.71
C ARG A 108 4.45 1.18 14.22
N ASN A 109 5.36 1.90 13.59
CA ASN A 109 5.35 2.19 12.17
C ASN A 109 6.69 1.79 11.58
N PHE A 110 6.69 0.99 10.51
CA PHE A 110 7.86 0.43 9.86
C PHE A 110 7.93 0.83 8.39
N GLY A 111 9.16 1.04 7.93
CA GLY A 111 9.50 1.42 6.56
C GLY A 111 10.86 2.08 6.51
N LEU A 112 11.29 2.52 5.31
CA LEU A 112 12.44 3.43 5.22
C LEU A 112 12.25 4.60 6.19
N PHE A 113 11.03 5.13 6.23
CA PHE A 113 10.56 6.08 7.24
C PHE A 113 9.40 5.49 8.05
N ASN A 114 9.24 5.92 9.30
CA ASN A 114 8.03 5.55 10.03
C ASN A 114 6.83 6.38 9.58
N THR A 115 7.06 7.65 9.25
CA THR A 115 6.04 8.66 8.98
C THR A 115 6.58 9.61 7.92
N LEU A 116 5.79 9.86 6.89
CA LEU A 116 5.99 11.05 6.06
C LEU A 116 5.23 12.20 6.70
N TYR A 117 5.94 13.24 7.12
CA TYR A 117 5.33 14.43 7.70
C TYR A 117 4.52 15.19 6.64
N GLU A 118 3.67 16.12 7.09
CA GLU A 118 2.92 17.01 6.20
C GLU A 118 3.88 17.69 5.21
N ASP A 119 3.41 17.87 3.97
CA ASP A 119 4.16 18.42 2.82
C ASP A 119 5.41 17.63 2.39
N SER A 120 5.69 16.46 2.98
CA SER A 120 6.84 15.66 2.56
C SER A 120 6.58 14.97 1.23
N ILE A 121 7.60 14.93 0.36
CA ILE A 121 7.48 14.39 -1.00
C ILE A 121 8.58 13.36 -1.22
N ILE A 122 8.20 12.17 -1.69
CA ILE A 122 9.14 11.17 -2.21
C ILE A 122 8.82 10.96 -3.68
N THR A 123 9.83 11.11 -4.55
CA THR A 123 9.62 10.96 -5.99
C THR A 123 10.79 10.31 -6.73
N ASN A 124 10.50 9.65 -7.85
CA ASN A 124 11.49 9.04 -8.74
C ASN A 124 12.45 8.08 -8.03
N LEU A 125 11.94 7.34 -7.04
CA LEU A 125 12.74 6.48 -6.17
C LEU A 125 12.33 5.03 -6.36
N ASN A 126 13.33 4.17 -6.59
CA ASN A 126 13.13 2.74 -6.65
C ASN A 126 13.71 2.08 -5.39
N LEU A 127 12.96 1.19 -4.75
CA LEU A 127 13.46 0.30 -3.70
C LEU A 127 13.49 -1.12 -4.27
N VAL A 128 14.68 -1.69 -4.38
CA VAL A 128 14.90 -2.98 -5.04
C VAL A 128 15.38 -4.01 -4.02
N ASP A 129 14.76 -5.17 -4.03
CA ASP A 129 15.07 -6.29 -3.12
C ASP A 129 14.93 -5.88 -1.64
N VAL A 130 13.81 -5.26 -1.27
CA VAL A 130 13.49 -4.96 0.13
C VAL A 130 13.21 -6.25 0.91
N ASP A 131 13.74 -6.36 2.12
CA ASP A 131 13.47 -7.44 3.06
C ASP A 131 12.96 -6.84 4.38
N ILE A 132 11.64 -6.96 4.60
CA ILE A 132 11.00 -6.50 5.83
C ILE A 132 10.59 -7.70 6.66
N ASN A 133 11.22 -7.87 7.82
CA ASN A 133 10.91 -8.98 8.74
C ASN A 133 10.55 -8.43 10.11
N VAL A 134 9.26 -8.49 10.45
CA VAL A 134 8.70 -7.88 11.65
C VAL A 134 7.87 -8.91 12.41
N ASP A 135 8.32 -9.28 13.61
CA ASP A 135 7.50 -10.01 14.60
C ASP A 135 7.14 -9.04 15.73
N TYR A 136 5.94 -8.47 15.64
CA TYR A 136 5.46 -7.44 16.55
C TYR A 136 4.14 -7.83 17.23
N THR A 137 4.21 -8.07 18.54
CA THR A 137 3.04 -8.45 19.34
C THR A 137 2.48 -7.30 20.19
N GLY A 138 2.81 -6.05 19.84
CA GLY A 138 2.21 -4.86 20.48
C GLY A 138 0.81 -4.56 19.95
N ASN A 139 0.33 -3.32 20.12
CA ASN A 139 -1.07 -2.99 19.83
C ASN A 139 -1.31 -2.86 18.32
N TYR A 140 -0.98 -1.70 17.74
CA TYR A 140 -1.26 -1.40 16.35
C TYR A 140 0.03 -1.20 15.55
N LEU A 141 0.02 -1.71 14.32
CA LEU A 141 1.19 -1.76 13.45
C LEU A 141 0.88 -1.12 12.09
N LEU A 142 1.77 -0.28 11.58
CA LEU A 142 1.70 0.22 10.21
C LEU A 142 2.99 -0.12 9.47
N ILE A 143 2.92 -0.82 8.34
CA ILE A 143 4.11 -1.25 7.58
C ILE A 143 3.97 -0.89 6.11
N GLY A 144 5.02 -0.28 5.56
CA GLY A 144 5.32 -0.40 4.14
C GLY A 144 6.79 -0.12 3.84
N ALA A 145 7.24 -0.44 2.63
CA ALA A 145 8.67 -0.30 2.31
C ALA A 145 9.17 1.14 2.36
N ILE A 146 8.35 2.10 1.92
CA ILE A 146 8.71 3.51 1.98
C ILE A 146 8.33 4.09 3.34
N ALA A 147 7.09 3.90 3.79
CA ALA A 147 6.63 4.49 5.04
C ALA A 147 5.58 3.65 5.77
N GLY A 148 5.59 3.68 7.11
CA GLY A 148 4.47 3.15 7.87
C GLY A 148 3.20 3.98 7.65
N VAL A 149 3.29 5.31 7.81
CA VAL A 149 2.16 6.23 7.63
C VAL A 149 2.52 7.46 6.81
N MET A 150 1.54 7.92 6.03
CA MET A 150 1.57 9.20 5.36
C MET A 150 0.63 10.18 6.08
N ASN A 151 1.15 11.31 6.55
CA ASN A 151 0.29 12.40 7.02
C ASN A 151 -0.45 13.05 5.83
N PRO A 152 -1.54 13.79 6.09
CA PRO A 152 -2.18 14.63 5.08
C PRO A 152 -1.15 15.49 4.32
N ASP A 153 -1.43 15.77 3.06
CA ASP A 153 -0.61 16.58 2.14
C ASP A 153 0.77 16.01 1.77
N SER A 154 1.25 14.95 2.44
CA SER A 154 2.43 14.19 1.99
C SER A 154 2.13 13.40 0.71
N ARG A 155 3.18 13.18 -0.11
CA ARG A 155 3.04 12.62 -1.46
C ARG A 155 4.13 11.62 -1.78
N ILE A 156 3.73 10.54 -2.43
CA ILE A 156 4.62 9.59 -3.09
C ILE A 156 4.28 9.58 -4.57
N ASP A 157 5.25 9.83 -5.45
CA ASP A 157 5.01 9.88 -6.89
C ASP A 157 6.14 9.25 -7.69
N ASN A 158 5.81 8.41 -8.67
CA ASN A 158 6.79 7.80 -9.57
C ASN A 158 7.81 6.94 -8.79
N VAL A 159 7.32 5.90 -8.11
CA VAL A 159 8.14 5.00 -7.31
C VAL A 159 7.91 3.54 -7.68
N GLU A 160 8.94 2.73 -7.52
CA GLU A 160 8.87 1.28 -7.69
C GLU A 160 9.41 0.60 -6.44
N VAL A 161 8.72 -0.44 -5.97
CA VAL A 161 9.16 -1.25 -4.83
C VAL A 161 9.11 -2.73 -5.22
N SER A 162 10.21 -3.45 -5.02
CA SER A 162 10.26 -4.91 -5.14
C SER A 162 10.91 -5.56 -3.93
N GLY A 163 10.47 -6.77 -3.57
CA GLY A 163 11.06 -7.55 -2.49
C GLY A 163 10.07 -8.43 -1.74
N SER A 164 10.30 -8.62 -0.45
CA SER A 164 9.49 -9.47 0.41
C SER A 164 9.22 -8.87 1.78
N MET A 165 8.05 -9.20 2.33
CA MET A 165 7.66 -8.87 3.71
C MET A 165 7.21 -10.13 4.45
N LYS A 166 7.82 -10.40 5.60
CA LYS A 166 7.35 -11.41 6.56
C LYS A 166 6.91 -10.70 7.82
N VAL A 167 5.61 -10.67 8.08
CA VAL A 167 5.02 -9.87 9.17
C VAL A 167 4.20 -10.76 10.07
N LYS A 168 4.38 -10.61 11.38
CA LYS A 168 3.54 -11.24 12.39
C LYS A 168 3.03 -10.15 13.34
N ALA A 169 1.72 -9.97 13.37
CA ALA A 169 1.08 -8.81 13.99
C ALA A 169 -0.23 -9.16 14.71
N LYS A 170 -0.55 -8.40 15.77
CA LYS A 170 -1.86 -8.46 16.44
C LYS A 170 -2.92 -7.69 15.67
N GLU A 171 -2.62 -6.45 15.30
CA GLU A 171 -3.52 -5.52 14.61
C GLU A 171 -2.66 -4.56 13.77
N GLY A 172 -3.23 -3.99 12.70
CA GLY A 172 -2.48 -3.07 11.85
C GLY A 172 -2.87 -3.03 10.38
N SER A 173 -2.13 -2.19 9.65
CA SER A 173 -2.23 -2.04 8.20
C SER A 173 -0.87 -2.25 7.54
N ILE A 174 -0.81 -3.18 6.59
CA ILE A 174 0.41 -3.62 5.92
C ILE A 174 0.25 -3.41 4.43
N GLY A 175 1.17 -2.69 3.81
CA GLY A 175 1.21 -2.61 2.36
C GLY A 175 2.60 -2.58 1.78
N GLY A 176 2.70 -2.84 0.47
CA GLY A 176 4.00 -2.94 -0.19
C GLY A 176 4.78 -1.63 -0.17
N ILE A 177 4.07 -0.51 -0.30
CA ILE A 177 4.65 0.83 -0.29
C ILE A 177 4.42 1.51 1.06
N VAL A 178 3.18 1.51 1.55
CA VAL A 178 2.81 2.14 2.82
C VAL A 178 1.86 1.33 3.68
N GLY A 179 1.85 1.54 5.00
CA GLY A 179 0.80 0.99 5.87
C GLY A 179 -0.51 1.75 5.70
N LEU A 180 -0.48 3.07 5.95
CA LEU A 180 -1.60 3.99 5.75
C LEU A 180 -1.22 5.10 4.76
N GLY A 181 -1.90 5.12 3.60
CA GLY A 181 -1.57 6.02 2.50
C GLY A 181 -2.49 7.24 2.36
N SER A 182 -1.89 8.35 1.95
CA SER A 182 -2.58 9.63 1.69
C SER A 182 -2.67 9.91 0.18
N TYR A 183 -1.58 10.35 -0.47
CA TYR A 183 -1.56 10.65 -1.90
C TYR A 183 -0.43 9.89 -2.60
N ILE A 184 -0.79 8.89 -3.41
CA ILE A 184 0.17 8.02 -4.12
C ILE A 184 -0.15 8.01 -5.61
N THR A 185 0.83 8.37 -6.44
CA THR A 185 0.67 8.36 -7.89
C THR A 185 1.82 7.67 -8.61
N ASN A 186 1.52 7.09 -9.78
CA ASN A 186 2.53 6.48 -10.66
C ASN A 186 3.42 5.46 -9.92
N ALA A 187 2.81 4.60 -9.10
CA ALA A 187 3.53 3.73 -8.19
C ALA A 187 3.38 2.26 -8.58
N TYR A 188 4.46 1.51 -8.54
CA TYR A 188 4.49 0.07 -8.79
C TYR A 188 5.01 -0.68 -7.57
N SER A 189 4.34 -1.78 -7.21
CA SER A 189 4.75 -2.69 -6.15
C SER A 189 4.76 -4.13 -6.65
N ASN A 190 5.89 -4.81 -6.48
CA ASN A 190 6.08 -6.24 -6.70
C ASN A 190 6.65 -6.86 -5.42
N VAL A 191 5.78 -7.01 -4.42
CA VAL A 191 6.17 -7.44 -3.08
C VAL A 191 5.45 -8.73 -2.73
N SER A 192 6.21 -9.75 -2.36
CA SER A 192 5.68 -10.98 -1.77
C SER A 192 5.50 -10.82 -0.26
N MET A 193 4.26 -10.91 0.23
CA MET A 193 3.90 -10.74 1.63
C MET A 193 3.46 -12.07 2.25
N GLU A 194 4.12 -12.46 3.34
CA GLU A 194 3.69 -13.53 4.24
C GLU A 194 3.30 -12.88 5.57
N VAL A 195 2.00 -12.78 5.82
CA VAL A 195 1.44 -12.11 7.00
C VAL A 195 0.79 -13.13 7.93
N THR A 196 1.13 -13.08 9.21
CA THR A 196 0.57 -13.92 10.25
C THR A 196 -0.23 -13.08 11.26
N ILE A 197 -1.52 -13.35 11.36
CA ILE A 197 -2.43 -12.72 12.33
C ILE A 197 -2.34 -13.43 13.68
N LEU A 198 -2.15 -12.66 14.75
CA LEU A 198 -2.15 -13.17 16.12
C LEU A 198 -3.49 -13.01 16.84
N GLU A 199 -4.14 -11.85 16.71
CA GLU A 199 -5.30 -11.53 17.53
C GLU A 199 -6.42 -10.83 16.73
N ASN A 200 -6.24 -9.55 16.42
CA ASN A 200 -7.25 -8.64 15.88
C ASN A 200 -7.22 -8.53 14.35
N GLY A 201 -8.16 -7.76 13.80
CA GLY A 201 -8.25 -7.45 12.36
C GLY A 201 -6.97 -6.87 11.77
N LEU A 202 -6.66 -7.26 10.54
CA LEU A 202 -5.56 -6.69 9.75
C LEU A 202 -6.10 -6.18 8.42
N SER A 203 -5.48 -5.11 7.92
CA SER A 203 -5.68 -4.61 6.57
C SER A 203 -4.42 -4.82 5.75
N VAL A 204 -4.50 -5.58 4.66
CA VAL A 204 -3.33 -5.96 3.85
C VAL A 204 -3.58 -5.67 2.38
N GLY A 205 -2.64 -4.96 1.72
CA GLY A 205 -2.69 -4.82 0.28
C GLY A 205 -1.38 -4.52 -0.42
N GLY A 206 -1.31 -4.78 -1.71
CA GLY A 206 -0.05 -4.75 -2.47
C GLY A 206 0.61 -3.37 -2.53
N ILE A 207 -0.16 -2.28 -2.46
CA ILE A 207 0.35 -0.90 -2.35
C ILE A 207 0.22 -0.39 -0.92
N ALA A 208 -0.98 -0.48 -0.34
CA ALA A 208 -1.25 0.00 1.00
C ALA A 208 -2.08 -0.97 1.84
N GLY A 209 -1.90 -0.95 3.15
CA GLY A 209 -2.87 -1.59 4.04
C GLY A 209 -4.19 -0.81 4.05
N GLU A 210 -4.12 0.50 4.26
CA GLU A 210 -5.28 1.39 4.27
C GLU A 210 -5.09 2.63 3.39
N ILE A 211 -6.18 3.07 2.76
CA ILE A 211 -6.25 4.31 1.96
C ILE A 211 -7.07 5.38 2.68
N ALA A 212 -6.43 6.51 3.00
CA ALA A 212 -7.10 7.71 3.51
C ALA A 212 -7.31 8.81 2.45
N GLY A 213 -6.65 8.72 1.29
CA GLY A 213 -6.71 9.76 0.25
C GLY A 213 -6.86 9.23 -1.17
N THR A 214 -5.98 9.65 -2.08
CA THR A 214 -6.07 9.37 -3.52
C THR A 214 -4.90 8.56 -4.01
N PHE A 215 -5.20 7.39 -4.57
CA PHE A 215 -4.25 6.55 -5.29
C PHE A 215 -4.60 6.63 -6.77
N ASN A 216 -3.62 6.96 -7.61
CA ASN A 216 -3.88 7.12 -9.03
C ASN A 216 -2.73 6.62 -9.91
N ASN A 217 -3.05 5.81 -10.91
CA ASN A 217 -2.06 5.13 -11.76
C ASN A 217 -1.11 4.29 -10.92
N VAL A 218 -1.66 3.29 -10.22
CA VAL A 218 -0.91 2.41 -9.33
C VAL A 218 -1.04 0.97 -9.79
N ILE A 219 0.03 0.19 -9.65
CA ILE A 219 0.11 -1.19 -10.11
C ILE A 219 0.63 -2.06 -8.97
N ALA A 220 -0.12 -3.09 -8.59
CA ALA A 220 0.30 -4.09 -7.60
C ALA A 220 0.47 -5.45 -8.26
N SER A 221 1.54 -6.15 -7.90
CA SER A 221 1.84 -7.52 -8.32
C SER A 221 2.58 -8.26 -7.20
N GLY A 222 2.79 -9.56 -7.39
CA GLY A 222 3.42 -10.43 -6.41
C GLY A 222 2.37 -11.28 -5.69
N THR A 223 2.59 -11.55 -4.41
CA THR A 223 1.73 -12.47 -3.64
C THR A 223 1.38 -11.89 -2.28
N ILE A 224 0.14 -12.08 -1.82
CA ILE A 224 -0.28 -11.77 -0.46
C ILE A 224 -0.83 -13.04 0.16
N GLN A 225 -0.10 -13.62 1.11
CA GLN A 225 -0.56 -14.72 1.93
C GLN A 225 -0.84 -14.23 3.34
N LEU A 226 -2.10 -14.37 3.78
CA LEU A 226 -2.52 -14.03 5.14
C LEU A 226 -2.91 -15.30 5.88
N THR A 227 -2.16 -15.61 6.93
CA THR A 227 -2.36 -16.80 7.76
C THR A 227 -2.89 -16.41 9.14
N ARG A 228 -4.02 -16.99 9.54
CA ARG A 228 -4.56 -16.86 10.90
C ARG A 228 -4.06 -18.00 11.79
N LEU A 229 -3.34 -17.67 12.87
CA LEU A 229 -3.00 -18.63 13.93
C LEU A 229 -4.09 -18.65 14.99
N ILE A 230 -4.67 -19.82 15.25
CA ILE A 230 -5.75 -19.97 16.22
C ILE A 230 -5.16 -19.99 17.64
N GLY A 231 -5.41 -18.91 18.38
CA GLY A 231 -4.89 -18.75 19.75
C GLY A 231 -5.56 -17.67 20.60
N SER A 232 -6.42 -16.83 20.03
CA SER A 232 -7.15 -15.79 20.77
C SER A 232 -8.66 -16.04 20.69
N ASN A 233 -9.29 -16.12 21.87
CA ASN A 233 -10.72 -16.41 22.05
C ASN A 233 -11.63 -15.22 21.71
N GLU A 234 -11.22 -14.36 20.76
CA GLU A 234 -12.02 -13.20 20.37
C GLU A 234 -12.69 -13.48 19.02
N SER A 235 -14.01 -13.49 19.06
CA SER A 235 -14.91 -13.63 17.90
C SER A 235 -15.23 -12.26 17.32
N ASN A 236 -15.27 -12.14 16.00
CA ASN A 236 -15.67 -10.98 15.18
C ASN A 236 -14.55 -9.99 14.78
N ASN A 237 -13.33 -10.47 14.58
CA ASN A 237 -12.32 -9.65 13.91
C ASN A 237 -12.61 -9.61 12.40
N LEU A 238 -12.52 -8.42 11.81
CA LEU A 238 -12.75 -8.21 10.40
C LEU A 238 -11.39 -7.98 9.72
N HIS A 239 -11.02 -8.91 8.87
CA HIS A 239 -9.79 -8.87 8.08
C HIS A 239 -10.10 -8.32 6.69
N PHE A 240 -9.21 -7.49 6.16
CA PHE A 240 -9.35 -6.88 4.86
C PHE A 240 -8.14 -7.19 4.00
N MET A 241 -8.38 -7.75 2.82
CA MET A 241 -7.34 -8.07 1.87
C MET A 241 -7.70 -7.51 0.51
N GLY A 242 -6.78 -6.81 -0.12
CA GLY A 242 -6.95 -6.53 -1.54
C GLY A 242 -5.66 -6.31 -2.28
N GLY A 243 -5.71 -6.53 -3.59
CA GLY A 243 -4.50 -6.52 -4.41
C GLY A 243 -3.80 -5.16 -4.39
N ILE A 244 -4.54 -4.05 -4.41
CA ILE A 244 -3.98 -2.70 -4.23
C ILE A 244 -4.04 -2.28 -2.77
N ALA A 245 -5.20 -2.45 -2.12
CA ALA A 245 -5.35 -2.09 -0.72
C ALA A 245 -6.20 -3.04 0.11
N GLY A 246 -5.92 -3.15 1.40
CA GLY A 246 -6.79 -3.87 2.33
C GLY A 246 -8.12 -3.13 2.51
N SER A 247 -8.07 -1.88 2.95
CA SER A 247 -9.26 -1.08 3.25
C SER A 247 -9.10 0.40 2.87
N GLY A 248 -10.17 1.18 2.94
CA GLY A 248 -10.02 2.64 2.94
C GLY A 248 -11.28 3.47 2.75
N ASN A 249 -11.11 4.78 2.98
CA ASN A 249 -12.11 5.82 2.76
C ASN A 249 -11.74 6.74 1.56
N GLY A 250 -10.95 6.22 0.63
CA GLY A 250 -10.28 6.99 -0.41
C GLY A 250 -10.78 6.75 -1.83
N ARG A 251 -9.97 7.16 -2.81
CA ARG A 251 -10.17 6.90 -4.23
C ARG A 251 -9.01 6.12 -4.81
N ILE A 252 -9.33 5.10 -5.60
CA ILE A 252 -8.40 4.46 -6.51
C ILE A 252 -8.85 4.76 -7.93
N SER A 253 -7.98 5.38 -8.73
CA SER A 253 -8.21 5.54 -10.17
C SER A 253 -7.07 4.98 -10.99
N ARG A 254 -7.37 4.34 -12.11
CA ARG A 254 -6.33 3.77 -12.98
C ARG A 254 -5.46 2.75 -12.23
N GLY A 255 -6.09 1.93 -11.38
CA GLY A 255 -5.43 0.90 -10.60
C GLY A 255 -5.35 -0.42 -11.37
N VAL A 256 -4.19 -1.08 -11.34
CA VAL A 256 -4.03 -2.43 -11.91
C VAL A 256 -3.59 -3.39 -10.81
N ASN A 257 -4.34 -4.47 -10.61
CA ASN A 257 -3.95 -5.56 -9.72
C ASN A 257 -3.60 -6.83 -10.52
N ASP A 258 -2.38 -7.33 -10.34
CA ASP A 258 -1.89 -8.66 -10.72
C ASP A 258 -1.29 -9.40 -9.50
N THR A 259 -1.89 -9.23 -8.33
CA THR A 259 -1.45 -9.89 -7.10
C THR A 259 -2.25 -11.15 -6.88
N ASP A 260 -1.57 -12.26 -6.56
CA ASP A 260 -2.20 -13.48 -6.09
C ASP A 260 -2.43 -13.40 -4.58
N ILE A 261 -3.68 -13.54 -4.18
CA ILE A 261 -4.14 -13.38 -2.80
C ILE A 261 -4.57 -14.74 -2.25
N GLU A 262 -3.98 -15.15 -1.14
CA GLU A 262 -4.31 -16.39 -0.45
C GLU A 262 -4.64 -16.12 1.02
N TYR A 263 -5.83 -16.52 1.44
CA TYR A 263 -6.21 -16.53 2.85
C TYR A 263 -6.12 -17.96 3.41
N ILE A 264 -5.44 -18.13 4.54
CA ILE A 264 -5.18 -19.43 5.16
C ILE A 264 -5.63 -19.41 6.62
N ILE A 265 -6.43 -20.40 7.02
CA ILE A 265 -6.79 -20.67 8.40
C ILE A 265 -6.20 -22.02 8.82
N ASN A 266 -5.41 -22.03 9.89
CA ASN A 266 -4.83 -23.25 10.45
C ASN A 266 -5.60 -23.71 11.71
N ASP A 267 -6.37 -24.81 11.58
CA ASP A 267 -6.78 -25.76 12.64
C ASP A 267 -7.90 -25.41 13.67
N ASP A 268 -9.09 -24.97 13.23
CA ASP A 268 -10.37 -25.24 13.93
C ASP A 268 -11.57 -24.97 12.98
N PRO A 269 -12.35 -26.00 12.58
CA PRO A 269 -13.52 -25.81 11.72
C PRO A 269 -14.68 -25.06 12.39
N ASN A 270 -14.62 -24.75 13.68
CA ASN A 270 -15.66 -24.04 14.42
C ASN A 270 -15.33 -22.56 14.67
N TYR A 271 -14.18 -22.06 14.21
CA TYR A 271 -13.83 -20.65 14.38
C TYR A 271 -14.63 -19.78 13.40
N ILE A 272 -15.15 -18.67 13.91
CA ILE A 272 -15.88 -17.66 13.13
C ILE A 272 -14.90 -16.52 12.88
N ASP A 273 -14.63 -16.24 11.62
CA ASP A 273 -13.75 -15.16 11.21
C ASP A 273 -14.34 -14.40 10.04
N ASN A 274 -14.36 -13.07 10.15
CA ASN A 274 -14.96 -12.24 9.12
C ASN A 274 -13.85 -11.76 8.20
N ILE A 275 -13.95 -12.09 6.93
CA ILE A 275 -12.94 -11.73 5.93
C ILE A 275 -13.60 -11.00 4.77
N SER A 276 -12.95 -9.93 4.30
CA SER A 276 -13.37 -9.18 3.11
C SER A 276 -12.20 -9.10 2.13
N ILE A 277 -12.30 -9.85 1.02
CA ILE A 277 -11.25 -9.96 0.01
C ILE A 277 -11.73 -9.37 -1.32
N GLY A 278 -10.96 -8.42 -1.85
CA GLY A 278 -11.21 -7.81 -3.15
C GLY A 278 -10.01 -7.91 -4.06
N GLY A 279 -10.21 -8.08 -5.36
CA GLY A 279 -9.08 -8.01 -6.30
C GLY A 279 -8.38 -6.65 -6.26
N ILE A 280 -9.12 -5.54 -6.20
CA ILE A 280 -8.55 -4.19 -6.01
C ILE A 280 -8.47 -3.83 -4.53
N VAL A 281 -9.59 -3.92 -3.80
CA VAL A 281 -9.68 -3.47 -2.40
C VAL A 281 -10.54 -4.38 -1.54
N GLY A 282 -10.04 -4.79 -0.38
CA GLY A 282 -10.80 -5.64 0.55
C GLY A 282 -12.10 -4.99 1.00
N SER A 283 -12.06 -3.76 1.51
CA SER A 283 -13.26 -2.99 1.87
C SER A 283 -13.10 -1.50 1.58
N ILE A 284 -14.11 -0.87 0.99
CA ILE A 284 -14.01 0.56 0.65
C ILE A 284 -15.27 1.35 1.00
N CYS A 285 -15.03 2.57 1.46
CA CYS A 285 -16.01 3.64 1.60
C CYS A 285 -15.53 4.80 0.72
N GLY A 286 -15.68 4.64 -0.60
CA GLY A 286 -14.98 5.47 -1.56
C GLY A 286 -15.14 5.01 -3.01
N ASN A 287 -14.21 5.43 -3.87
CA ASN A 287 -14.38 5.31 -5.33
C ASN A 287 -13.29 4.45 -5.96
N ILE A 288 -13.69 3.52 -6.82
CA ILE A 288 -12.79 2.81 -7.73
C ILE A 288 -13.19 3.18 -9.15
N SER A 289 -12.23 3.65 -9.94
CA SER A 289 -12.49 4.09 -11.31
C SER A 289 -11.39 3.70 -12.29
N ASP A 290 -11.75 3.35 -13.52
CA ASP A 290 -10.79 3.07 -14.59
C ASP A 290 -9.77 1.97 -14.22
N SER A 291 -10.18 0.98 -13.42
CA SER A 291 -9.27 0.00 -12.79
C SER A 291 -9.50 -1.42 -13.29
N ILE A 292 -8.46 -2.25 -13.23
CA ILE A 292 -8.47 -3.62 -13.73
C ILE A 292 -7.87 -4.55 -12.67
N SER A 293 -8.55 -5.67 -12.39
CA SER A 293 -8.02 -6.72 -11.54
C SER A 293 -7.91 -8.03 -12.31
N VAL A 294 -6.72 -8.64 -12.32
CA VAL A 294 -6.41 -9.89 -13.03
C VAL A 294 -5.81 -11.00 -12.16
N GLY A 295 -5.24 -10.69 -11.00
CA GLY A 295 -4.63 -11.69 -10.10
C GLY A 295 -5.64 -12.69 -9.51
N GLY A 296 -5.17 -13.76 -8.88
CA GLY A 296 -6.01 -14.79 -8.26
C GLY A 296 -6.43 -14.49 -6.81
N ILE A 297 -7.56 -15.04 -6.38
CA ILE A 297 -7.98 -15.11 -4.97
C ILE A 297 -8.24 -16.57 -4.62
N ILE A 298 -7.60 -17.04 -3.55
CA ILE A 298 -7.87 -18.33 -2.91
C ILE A 298 -8.28 -18.05 -1.46
N SER A 299 -9.46 -18.49 -1.07
CA SER A 299 -9.92 -18.33 0.32
C SER A 299 -10.78 -19.49 0.75
N PRO A 300 -10.55 -20.09 1.92
CA PRO A 300 -11.56 -20.94 2.51
C PRO A 300 -12.78 -20.09 2.92
N LEU A 301 -13.94 -20.72 2.91
CA LEU A 301 -15.19 -20.14 3.40
C LEU A 301 -15.36 -20.50 4.86
N TYR A 302 -15.33 -19.45 5.68
CA TYR A 302 -15.72 -19.49 7.07
C TYR A 302 -16.64 -18.29 7.29
N TYR A 303 -17.73 -18.54 8.02
CA TYR A 303 -18.80 -17.62 8.42
C TYR A 303 -18.58 -16.11 8.10
N GLU A 304 -19.47 -15.50 7.31
CA GLU A 304 -19.43 -14.08 6.88
C GLU A 304 -18.27 -13.70 5.94
N SER A 305 -17.87 -14.59 5.02
CA SER A 305 -16.89 -14.27 3.98
C SER A 305 -17.47 -13.31 2.93
N ARG A 306 -16.76 -12.20 2.63
CA ARG A 306 -17.15 -11.21 1.60
C ARG A 306 -16.08 -11.15 0.51
N ILE A 307 -16.33 -11.80 -0.63
CA ILE A 307 -15.29 -11.97 -1.66
C ILE A 307 -15.79 -11.45 -2.99
N GLY A 308 -14.98 -10.60 -3.65
CA GLY A 308 -15.25 -10.19 -5.02
C GLY A 308 -14.02 -9.82 -5.85
N GLY A 309 -14.19 -9.86 -7.17
CA GLY A 309 -13.10 -9.66 -8.13
C GLY A 309 -12.60 -8.22 -8.22
N LEU A 310 -13.38 -7.22 -7.80
CA LEU A 310 -12.89 -5.84 -7.57
C LEU A 310 -12.82 -5.53 -6.08
N THR A 311 -13.88 -5.83 -5.34
CA THR A 311 -13.95 -5.48 -3.93
C THR A 311 -14.58 -6.58 -3.08
N GLY A 312 -14.10 -6.75 -1.85
CA GLY A 312 -14.79 -7.64 -0.91
C GLY A 312 -16.08 -7.00 -0.41
N SER A 313 -16.01 -5.73 0.01
CA SER A 313 -17.19 -5.00 0.47
C SER A 313 -17.14 -3.49 0.21
N ILE A 314 -18.31 -2.92 -0.08
CA ILE A 314 -18.55 -1.48 -0.14
C ILE A 314 -19.49 -1.13 1.00
N THR A 315 -18.97 -0.42 2.01
CA THR A 315 -19.65 -0.31 3.31
C THR A 315 -20.42 1.01 3.51
N CYS A 316 -20.16 2.01 2.67
CA CYS A 316 -20.81 3.32 2.70
C CYS A 316 -21.05 3.82 1.27
N SER A 317 -21.45 5.08 1.07
CA SER A 317 -21.51 5.69 -0.26
C SER A 317 -20.18 5.55 -1.02
N GLY A 318 -20.24 4.90 -2.19
CA GLY A 318 -19.08 4.67 -3.04
C GLY A 318 -19.49 4.49 -4.50
N HIS A 319 -18.49 4.58 -5.38
CA HIS A 319 -18.67 4.48 -6.82
C HIS A 319 -17.72 3.44 -7.41
N LEU A 320 -18.25 2.52 -8.21
CA LEU A 320 -17.46 1.68 -9.10
C LEU A 320 -17.76 2.11 -10.54
N ASP A 321 -16.79 2.79 -11.16
CA ASP A 321 -16.95 3.36 -12.50
C ASP A 321 -15.90 2.79 -13.46
N PHE A 322 -16.28 2.31 -14.63
CA PHE A 322 -15.32 1.91 -15.69
C PHE A 322 -14.25 0.91 -15.22
N ALA A 323 -14.64 -0.12 -14.47
CA ALA A 323 -13.72 -1.11 -13.90
C ALA A 323 -13.94 -2.52 -14.43
N ILE A 324 -12.88 -3.32 -14.47
CA ILE A 324 -12.86 -4.67 -15.05
C ILE A 324 -12.40 -5.70 -14.02
N ALA A 325 -13.25 -6.70 -13.74
CA ALA A 325 -12.96 -7.85 -12.89
C ALA A 325 -12.62 -9.08 -13.74
N LEU A 326 -11.35 -9.43 -13.84
CA LEU A 326 -10.86 -10.68 -14.44
C LEU A 326 -10.25 -11.63 -13.41
N THR A 327 -10.16 -11.22 -12.14
CA THR A 327 -9.66 -12.00 -11.03
C THR A 327 -10.38 -13.34 -10.89
N GLN A 328 -9.61 -14.42 -10.93
CA GLN A 328 -10.11 -15.75 -10.64
C GLN A 328 -10.32 -15.91 -9.13
N VAL A 329 -11.47 -16.42 -8.72
CA VAL A 329 -11.76 -16.64 -7.30
C VAL A 329 -12.04 -18.12 -7.07
N ILE A 330 -11.25 -18.71 -6.19
CA ILE A 330 -11.34 -20.11 -5.79
C ILE A 330 -11.68 -20.14 -4.31
N THR A 331 -12.85 -20.69 -3.98
CA THR A 331 -13.28 -20.85 -2.59
C THR A 331 -13.29 -22.32 -2.20
N THR A 332 -12.94 -22.62 -0.94
CA THR A 332 -12.95 -23.99 -0.41
C THR A 332 -13.79 -24.08 0.86
N GLY A 333 -14.54 -25.15 1.04
CA GLY A 333 -15.45 -25.31 2.18
C GLY A 333 -16.92 -25.16 1.78
N ASP A 334 -17.81 -25.36 2.74
CA ASP A 334 -19.26 -25.29 2.51
C ASP A 334 -19.74 -23.84 2.66
N LYS A 335 -20.32 -23.30 1.59
CA LYS A 335 -20.93 -21.96 1.60
C LYS A 335 -22.12 -21.92 2.56
N THR A 336 -22.16 -20.91 3.41
CA THR A 336 -23.28 -20.58 4.31
C THR A 336 -24.13 -19.44 3.75
N ASP A 337 -25.31 -19.20 4.37
CA ASP A 337 -26.19 -18.10 3.98
C ASP A 337 -25.56 -16.72 4.26
N ASP A 338 -24.56 -16.66 5.14
CA ASP A 338 -23.85 -15.43 5.53
C ASP A 338 -22.67 -15.10 4.60
N ASP A 339 -22.28 -16.03 3.72
CA ASP A 339 -21.18 -15.84 2.77
C ASP A 339 -21.65 -15.11 1.50
N LEU A 340 -21.04 -13.96 1.26
CA LEU A 340 -21.38 -13.02 0.20
C LEU A 340 -20.27 -12.97 -0.84
N ILE A 341 -20.49 -13.68 -1.95
CA ILE A 341 -19.45 -13.99 -2.93
C ILE A 341 -19.99 -13.54 -4.29
N GLY A 342 -19.35 -12.56 -4.93
CA GLY A 342 -19.78 -12.03 -6.23
C GLY A 342 -18.64 -11.65 -7.16
N VAL A 343 -18.86 -11.71 -8.48
CA VAL A 343 -17.79 -11.43 -9.47
C VAL A 343 -17.18 -10.04 -9.30
N ILE A 344 -18.00 -9.01 -9.05
CA ILE A 344 -17.55 -7.64 -8.86
C ILE A 344 -17.29 -7.37 -7.37
N SER A 345 -18.30 -7.60 -6.55
CA SER A 345 -18.29 -7.29 -5.13
C SER A 345 -18.92 -8.42 -4.33
N GLY A 346 -18.33 -8.72 -3.16
CA GLY A 346 -18.97 -9.59 -2.18
C GLY A 346 -20.20 -8.93 -1.56
N TYR A 347 -20.05 -7.74 -0.99
CA TYR A 347 -21.13 -7.00 -0.33
C TYR A 347 -21.20 -5.54 -0.82
N GLU A 348 -22.40 -5.05 -1.08
CA GLU A 348 -22.66 -3.62 -1.31
C GLU A 348 -23.69 -3.06 -0.35
N ALA A 349 -23.38 -1.92 0.26
CA ALA A 349 -24.33 -1.12 1.02
C ALA A 349 -25.42 -0.51 0.11
N THR A 350 -26.46 0.07 0.70
CA THR A 350 -27.47 0.79 -0.08
C THR A 350 -26.92 2.13 -0.59
N ASN A 351 -27.25 2.51 -1.84
CA ASN A 351 -26.78 3.73 -2.54
C ASN A 351 -25.37 3.67 -3.15
N ILE A 352 -24.91 2.51 -3.60
CA ILE A 352 -23.73 2.42 -4.48
C ILE A 352 -24.11 2.78 -5.90
N HIS A 353 -23.28 3.59 -6.55
CA HIS A 353 -23.40 3.91 -7.96
C HIS A 353 -22.41 3.08 -8.75
N ASN A 354 -22.92 2.10 -9.48
CA ASN A 354 -22.14 1.27 -10.38
C ASN A 354 -22.39 1.72 -11.83
N ASN A 355 -21.32 1.98 -12.58
CA ASN A 355 -21.41 2.44 -13.96
C ASN A 355 -20.37 1.74 -14.84
N MET A 356 -20.83 1.07 -15.90
CA MET A 356 -19.97 0.41 -16.90
C MET A 356 -18.91 -0.52 -16.29
N LEU A 357 -19.38 -1.59 -15.64
CA LEU A 357 -18.54 -2.64 -15.09
C LEU A 357 -18.47 -3.82 -16.04
N PHE A 358 -17.27 -4.38 -16.18
CA PHE A 358 -17.00 -5.51 -17.06
C PHE A 358 -16.47 -6.69 -16.23
N TYR A 359 -16.91 -7.89 -16.57
CA TYR A 359 -16.46 -9.11 -15.91
C TYR A 359 -16.48 -10.31 -16.85
N THR A 360 -15.86 -11.41 -16.39
CA THR A 360 -15.90 -12.72 -17.06
C THR A 360 -16.56 -13.78 -16.18
N LEU A 361 -17.28 -14.72 -16.80
CA LEU A 361 -17.92 -15.87 -16.14
C LEU A 361 -16.94 -17.01 -15.81
N GLU A 362 -15.70 -16.95 -16.33
CA GLU A 362 -14.64 -17.92 -15.98
C GLU A 362 -14.16 -17.78 -14.51
N THR A 363 -14.71 -16.81 -13.77
CA THR A 363 -14.41 -16.53 -12.37
C THR A 363 -15.09 -17.47 -11.37
N GLY A 364 -16.01 -18.35 -11.80
CA GLY A 364 -16.61 -19.39 -10.95
C GLY A 364 -17.78 -18.95 -10.07
N PHE A 365 -18.39 -17.80 -10.36
CA PHE A 365 -19.50 -17.25 -9.56
C PHE A 365 -20.88 -17.42 -10.22
N ASP A 366 -21.89 -17.68 -9.38
CA ASP A 366 -23.31 -17.67 -9.77
C ASP A 366 -23.96 -16.27 -9.67
N GLN A 367 -23.27 -15.30 -9.05
CA GLN A 367 -23.79 -13.96 -8.76
C GLN A 367 -22.75 -12.88 -9.06
N VAL A 368 -23.19 -11.73 -9.57
CA VAL A 368 -22.30 -10.60 -9.88
C VAL A 368 -22.01 -9.76 -8.64
N TYR A 369 -23.01 -9.64 -7.77
CA TYR A 369 -22.91 -9.05 -6.44
C TYR A 369 -23.40 -10.08 -5.44
N GLY A 370 -22.66 -10.33 -4.35
CA GLY A 370 -23.00 -11.38 -3.39
C GLY A 370 -24.29 -11.12 -2.60
N ASN A 371 -24.76 -9.87 -2.50
CA ASN A 371 -25.95 -9.49 -1.71
C ASN A 371 -27.05 -8.74 -2.48
N LEU A 372 -26.93 -8.55 -3.80
CA LEU A 372 -27.91 -7.83 -4.63
C LEU A 372 -28.41 -8.67 -5.80
N SER A 373 -29.68 -8.47 -6.16
CA SER A 373 -30.21 -8.98 -7.45
C SER A 373 -29.63 -8.14 -8.60
N PRO A 374 -29.24 -8.76 -9.74
CA PRO A 374 -28.50 -8.08 -10.80
C PRO A 374 -29.31 -6.94 -11.41
N ASN A 375 -28.88 -5.70 -11.18
CA ASN A 375 -29.44 -4.52 -11.83
C ASN A 375 -28.40 -3.97 -12.81
N ILE A 376 -28.63 -4.28 -14.09
CA ILE A 376 -27.95 -3.71 -15.28
C ILE A 376 -26.45 -3.99 -15.34
N LEU A 377 -26.08 -4.98 -16.15
CA LEU A 377 -24.68 -5.34 -16.42
C LEU A 377 -24.49 -5.61 -17.91
N ILE A 378 -23.28 -5.33 -18.40
CA ILE A 378 -22.86 -5.68 -19.76
C ILE A 378 -21.94 -6.89 -19.62
N GLU A 379 -22.49 -8.08 -19.86
CA GLU A 379 -21.71 -9.32 -19.93
C GLU A 379 -20.77 -9.25 -21.14
N THR A 380 -19.48 -9.56 -20.93
CA THR A 380 -18.52 -9.66 -22.03
C THR A 380 -18.32 -11.12 -22.43
N PRO A 381 -18.35 -11.46 -23.73
CA PRO A 381 -18.18 -12.84 -24.16
C PRO A 381 -16.69 -13.23 -24.10
N LYS A 382 -16.33 -14.04 -23.08
CA LYS A 382 -15.06 -14.80 -22.89
C LYS A 382 -13.78 -14.02 -22.55
N SER A 383 -13.23 -14.21 -21.35
CA SER A 383 -11.92 -13.69 -20.91
C SER A 383 -10.72 -14.16 -21.73
N LEU A 384 -10.70 -15.43 -22.14
CA LEU A 384 -9.50 -16.04 -22.73
C LEU A 384 -9.19 -15.58 -24.16
N GLU A 385 -10.20 -15.24 -24.97
CA GLU A 385 -10.00 -14.74 -26.34
C GLU A 385 -9.48 -13.29 -26.36
N PHE A 386 -9.77 -12.47 -25.33
CA PHE A 386 -9.19 -11.13 -25.18
C PHE A 386 -7.71 -11.17 -24.74
N TYR A 387 -7.34 -12.17 -23.95
CA TYR A 387 -5.96 -12.43 -23.51
C TYR A 387 -5.07 -12.95 -24.64
N LEU A 388 -5.65 -13.67 -25.62
CA LEU A 388 -4.91 -14.42 -26.65
C LEU A 388 -5.00 -13.87 -28.08
N SER A 389 -5.95 -12.99 -28.44
CA SER A 389 -6.18 -12.61 -29.86
C SER A 389 -5.74 -11.21 -30.29
N GLY A 390 -5.23 -10.35 -29.40
CA GLY A 390 -4.47 -9.16 -29.81
C GLY A 390 -5.19 -8.15 -30.73
N THR A 391 -6.52 -8.08 -30.71
CA THR A 391 -7.27 -7.11 -31.52
C THR A 391 -8.23 -6.30 -30.66
N SER A 392 -7.70 -5.27 -30.00
CA SER A 392 -8.38 -4.07 -29.46
C SER A 392 -9.84 -4.23 -28.96
N VAL A 393 -10.08 -3.99 -27.67
CA VAL A 393 -11.42 -3.57 -27.22
C VAL A 393 -11.51 -2.04 -27.33
N GLU A 394 -11.98 -1.56 -28.48
CA GLU A 394 -12.45 -0.17 -28.62
C GLU A 394 -13.86 -0.08 -28.02
N TYR A 395 -13.99 0.47 -26.82
CA TYR A 395 -15.31 0.87 -26.30
C TYR A 395 -15.23 2.28 -25.69
N LEU A 396 -15.95 3.21 -26.34
CA LEU A 396 -16.33 4.57 -25.89
C LEU A 396 -15.21 5.58 -25.63
N ASP A 397 -14.74 6.30 -26.66
CA ASP A 397 -13.93 7.55 -26.62
C ASP A 397 -12.65 7.58 -25.72
N PHE A 398 -12.36 6.49 -25.00
CA PHE A 398 -11.21 6.23 -24.15
C PHE A 398 -10.60 4.91 -24.63
N VAL A 399 -9.46 5.00 -25.33
CA VAL A 399 -8.82 3.81 -25.90
C VAL A 399 -7.96 3.14 -24.83
N PHE A 400 -8.39 1.98 -24.34
CA PHE A 400 -7.47 1.02 -23.72
C PHE A 400 -6.62 0.42 -24.85
N LEU A 401 -5.32 0.70 -24.83
CA LEU A 401 -4.40 0.13 -25.80
C LEU A 401 -3.92 -1.23 -25.28
N PHE A 402 -4.25 -2.27 -26.05
CA PHE A 402 -3.73 -3.61 -25.81
C PHE A 402 -2.53 -3.83 -26.74
N LYS A 403 -1.42 -4.31 -26.18
CA LYS A 403 -0.36 -4.97 -26.96
C LYS A 403 -0.38 -6.45 -26.60
N GLU A 404 -0.20 -7.31 -27.60
CA GLU A 404 -0.11 -8.76 -27.40
C GLU A 404 0.97 -9.08 -26.35
N GLY A 405 0.58 -9.81 -25.30
CA GLY A 405 1.47 -10.12 -24.16
C GLY A 405 1.61 -9.01 -23.10
N GLN A 406 0.78 -7.96 -23.12
CA GLN A 406 0.78 -6.88 -22.12
C GLN A 406 -0.64 -6.63 -21.57
N LEU A 407 -0.74 -6.21 -20.30
CA LEU A 407 -2.00 -5.75 -19.72
C LEU A 407 -2.51 -4.47 -20.42
N PRO A 408 -3.82 -4.18 -20.35
CA PRO A 408 -4.40 -3.02 -21.02
C PRO A 408 -3.76 -1.73 -20.49
N GLN A 409 -3.15 -0.95 -21.37
CA GLN A 409 -2.61 0.36 -21.02
C GLN A 409 -3.69 1.42 -21.22
N LEU A 410 -3.92 2.23 -20.19
CA LEU A 410 -4.68 3.47 -20.34
C LEU A 410 -3.85 4.45 -21.17
N ASN A 411 -4.46 5.05 -22.18
CA ASN A 411 -3.81 6.05 -23.04
C ASN A 411 -3.11 7.11 -22.16
N ASN A 412 -1.77 7.09 -22.14
CA ASN A 412 -0.82 7.89 -21.33
C ASN A 412 -0.10 7.23 -20.13
N SER A 413 -0.18 5.91 -19.88
CA SER A 413 0.74 5.27 -18.92
C SER A 413 2.08 4.89 -19.59
N THR A 414 3.19 5.29 -18.99
CA THR A 414 4.57 5.07 -19.51
C THR A 414 5.17 3.71 -19.12
N TYR A 415 4.40 2.83 -18.48
CA TYR A 415 4.92 1.58 -17.91
C TYR A 415 4.68 0.39 -18.84
N GLU A 416 5.75 -0.20 -19.38
CA GLU A 416 5.70 -1.51 -20.04
C GLU A 416 5.56 -2.62 -18.99
N TYR A 417 4.39 -3.22 -18.94
CA TYR A 417 4.10 -4.35 -18.07
C TYR A 417 4.58 -5.67 -18.71
N ARG A 418 5.20 -6.55 -17.90
CA ARG A 418 5.58 -7.91 -18.30
C ARG A 418 4.99 -8.91 -17.29
N HIS A 419 3.98 -9.66 -17.70
CA HIS A 419 3.55 -10.84 -16.96
C HIS A 419 4.25 -12.07 -17.52
N THR A 420 4.95 -12.78 -16.65
CA THR A 420 5.42 -14.14 -16.93
C THR A 420 4.41 -15.10 -16.34
N LEU A 421 3.47 -15.56 -17.15
CA LEU A 421 2.83 -16.85 -16.90
C LEU A 421 3.91 -17.91 -17.08
N GLU A 422 4.52 -18.40 -16.00
CA GLU A 422 5.19 -19.69 -16.08
C GLU A 422 4.11 -20.78 -16.25
N PRO A 423 4.30 -21.73 -17.18
CA PRO A 423 3.29 -22.72 -17.58
C PRO A 423 2.95 -23.78 -16.53
#